data_AF-A0A8T3U362-F1
#
_entry.id   AF-A0A8T3U362-F1
#
_cell.length_a   1.000
_cell.length_b   1.000
_cell.length_c   1.000
_cell.angle_alpha   90.00
_cell.angle_beta   90.00
_cell.angle_gamma   90.00
#
_symmetry.space_group_name_H-M   'P 1'
#
loop_
_entity.id
_entity.type
_entity.pdbx_description
1 polymer ?
#
loop_
_entity_poly.entity_id
_entity_poly.type
_entity_poly.pdbx_seq_one_letter_code
_entity_poly.pdbx_strand_id
1 'polypeptide(L)'
;MNLKEELEYGAFLEKILKNVIVRKKTEKEVYYKYKNEENADKFLERAIEHIKDMGYINDKKYAELFVQDYINLKRNSIYEIRMKLKEKGIKEEYIIKAFELYEEELRKYEIDNLIKILKSKKYGGDFESDRKIMNYIYRKGYKTSNISIAKDEYNYMKEDEEY
;
A
#
# COMPACT_ATOMS: atom_id res chain seq x y z
N MET A 1 -3.99 34.74 -18.49
CA MET A 1 -2.56 34.88 -18.17
C MET A 1 -1.89 35.70 -19.26
N ASN A 2 -0.86 36.46 -18.92
CA ASN A 2 -0.03 37.15 -19.93
C ASN A 2 1.08 36.21 -20.44
N LEU A 3 1.79 36.60 -21.52
CA LEU A 3 2.83 35.76 -22.14
C LEU A 3 3.94 35.35 -21.16
N LYS A 4 4.34 36.25 -20.25
CA LYS A 4 5.38 35.96 -19.24
C LYS A 4 4.90 34.87 -18.28
N GLU A 5 3.67 34.98 -17.82
CA GLU A 5 3.05 34.04 -16.89
C GLU A 5 2.86 32.65 -17.54
N GLU A 6 2.50 32.57 -18.82
CA GLU A 6 2.43 31.30 -19.56
C GLU A 6 3.80 30.61 -19.69
N LEU A 7 4.87 31.38 -19.90
CA LEU A 7 6.24 30.85 -19.90
C LEU A 7 6.66 30.31 -18.52
N GLU A 8 6.33 31.05 -17.45
CA GLU A 8 6.59 30.62 -16.08
C GLU A 8 5.82 29.33 -15.72
N TYR A 9 4.54 29.24 -16.12
CA TYR A 9 3.74 28.03 -15.96
C TYR A 9 4.34 26.84 -16.73
N GLY A 10 4.75 27.05 -17.98
CA GLY A 10 5.38 26.00 -18.80
C GLY A 10 6.63 25.43 -18.16
N ALA A 11 7.52 26.29 -17.65
CA ALA A 11 8.73 25.87 -16.94
C ALA A 11 8.41 25.11 -15.64
N PHE A 12 7.41 25.56 -14.88
CA PHE A 12 6.95 24.89 -13.65
C PHE A 12 6.38 23.49 -13.95
N LEU A 13 5.53 23.38 -14.98
CA LEU A 13 4.96 22.12 -15.43
C LEU A 13 6.04 21.13 -15.89
N GLU A 14 6.99 21.57 -16.72
CA GLU A 14 8.10 20.74 -17.21
C GLU A 14 8.93 20.16 -16.06
N LYS A 15 9.19 20.98 -15.02
CA LYS A 15 9.92 20.57 -13.82
C LYS A 15 9.22 19.44 -13.06
N ILE A 16 7.89 19.52 -12.90
CA ILE A 16 7.12 18.46 -12.24
C ILE A 16 7.06 17.20 -13.13
N LEU A 17 6.82 17.37 -14.44
CA LEU A 17 6.79 16.27 -15.41
C LEU A 17 8.06 15.44 -15.38
N LYS A 18 9.23 16.08 -15.41
CA LYS A 18 10.54 15.41 -15.28
C LYS A 18 10.63 14.54 -14.04
N ASN A 19 9.97 14.92 -12.94
CA ASN A 19 9.98 14.12 -11.72
C ASN A 19 9.06 12.90 -11.75
N VAL A 20 7.84 13.06 -12.27
CA VAL A 20 6.83 11.98 -12.26
C VAL A 20 7.08 10.93 -13.35
N ILE A 21 7.74 11.31 -14.45
CA ILE A 21 8.12 10.37 -15.53
C ILE A 21 9.18 9.37 -15.06
N VAL A 22 10.14 9.82 -14.25
CA VAL A 22 11.23 8.95 -13.77
C VAL A 22 10.74 7.91 -12.78
N ARG A 23 9.78 8.27 -11.92
CA ARG A 23 9.21 7.37 -10.93
C ARG A 23 7.77 7.76 -10.66
N LYS A 24 6.87 6.76 -10.70
CA LYS A 24 5.46 6.93 -10.32
C LYS A 24 5.34 7.63 -8.97
N LYS A 25 4.52 8.68 -8.93
CA LYS A 25 4.19 9.48 -7.75
C LYS A 25 2.69 9.51 -7.52
N THR A 26 2.30 9.69 -6.27
CA THR A 26 0.93 10.07 -5.93
C THR A 26 0.75 11.58 -6.02
N GLU A 27 -0.50 12.03 -6.16
CA GLU A 27 -0.87 13.45 -6.11
C GLU A 27 -0.29 14.15 -4.87
N LYS A 28 -0.45 13.52 -3.70
CA LYS A 28 0.09 14.01 -2.43
C LYS A 28 1.61 14.15 -2.46
N GLU A 29 2.34 13.16 -2.98
CA GLU A 29 3.80 13.22 -3.06
C GLU A 29 4.27 14.38 -3.94
N VAL A 30 3.58 14.66 -5.04
CA VAL A 30 3.87 15.80 -5.90
C VAL A 30 3.54 17.11 -5.18
N TYR A 31 2.34 17.24 -4.63
CA TYR A 31 1.94 18.45 -3.89
C TYR A 31 2.95 18.81 -2.80
N TYR A 32 3.28 17.89 -1.89
CA TYR A 32 4.17 18.19 -0.77
C TYR A 32 5.61 18.46 -1.20
N LYS A 33 6.05 17.97 -2.36
CA LYS A 33 7.36 18.25 -2.91
C LYS A 33 7.46 19.69 -3.45
N TYR A 34 6.41 20.19 -4.09
CA TYR A 34 6.44 21.46 -4.83
C TYR A 34 5.70 22.63 -4.14
N LYS A 35 4.92 22.38 -3.08
CA LYS A 35 4.08 23.40 -2.42
C LYS A 35 4.80 24.63 -1.85
N ASN A 36 6.10 24.53 -1.60
CA ASN A 36 6.91 25.63 -1.06
C ASN A 36 7.82 26.27 -2.13
N GLU A 37 7.67 25.89 -3.40
CA GLU A 37 8.44 26.49 -4.48
C GLU A 37 7.88 27.84 -4.92
N GLU A 38 8.71 28.61 -5.60
CA GLU A 38 8.28 29.85 -6.24
C GLU A 38 7.12 29.56 -7.22
N ASN A 39 6.09 30.40 -7.17
CA ASN A 39 4.84 30.29 -7.95
C ASN A 39 3.97 29.05 -7.66
N ALA A 40 4.25 28.27 -6.60
CA ALA A 40 3.42 27.12 -6.23
C ALA A 40 1.94 27.51 -6.01
N ASP A 41 1.68 28.62 -5.30
CA ASP A 41 0.32 29.13 -5.05
C ASP A 41 -0.45 29.48 -6.33
N LYS A 42 0.25 29.74 -7.44
CA LYS A 42 -0.36 30.06 -8.74
C LYS A 42 -0.53 28.84 -9.63
N PHE A 43 0.45 27.95 -9.64
CA PHE A 43 0.60 26.95 -10.71
C PHE A 43 0.45 25.50 -10.26
N LEU A 44 0.62 25.19 -8.97
CA LEU A 44 0.77 23.80 -8.52
C LEU A 44 -0.48 22.95 -8.74
N GLU A 45 -1.64 23.44 -8.33
CA GLU A 45 -2.89 22.69 -8.51
C GLU A 45 -3.20 22.46 -9.99
N ARG A 46 -3.08 23.51 -10.81
CA ARG A 46 -3.27 23.42 -12.26
C ARG A 46 -2.28 22.45 -12.91
N ALA A 47 -1.01 22.50 -12.51
CA ALA A 47 0.01 21.60 -13.04
C ALA A 47 -0.26 20.15 -12.64
N ILE A 48 -0.67 19.88 -11.40
CA ILE A 48 -1.05 18.55 -10.93
C ILE A 48 -2.23 18.00 -11.75
N GLU A 49 -3.29 18.78 -11.95
CA GLU A 49 -4.43 18.36 -12.78
C GLU A 49 -4.01 18.08 -14.23
N HIS A 50 -3.19 18.96 -14.84
CA HIS A 50 -2.71 18.73 -16.19
C HIS A 50 -1.89 17.44 -16.32
N ILE A 51 -1.07 17.12 -15.32
CA ILE A 51 -0.28 15.89 -15.26
C ILE A 51 -1.15 14.65 -15.04
N LYS A 52 -2.26 14.79 -14.31
CA LYS A 52 -3.28 13.74 -14.16
C LYS A 52 -4.03 13.50 -15.46
N ASP A 53 -4.40 14.56 -16.17
CA ASP A 53 -5.07 14.48 -17.48
C ASP A 53 -4.18 13.80 -18.54
N MET A 54 -2.86 14.06 -18.49
CA MET A 54 -1.87 13.34 -19.30
C MET A 54 -1.63 11.89 -18.85
N GLY A 55 -2.16 11.47 -17.70
CA GLY A 55 -2.06 10.10 -17.17
C GLY A 55 -0.76 9.77 -16.43
N TYR A 56 0.12 10.75 -16.20
CA TYR A 56 1.39 10.53 -15.48
C TYR A 56 1.21 10.39 -13.96
N ILE A 57 0.16 11.00 -13.40
CA ILE A 57 -0.30 10.77 -12.03
C ILE A 57 -1.65 10.08 -12.09
N ASN A 58 -1.75 8.93 -11.42
CA ASN A 58 -3.00 8.19 -11.32
C ASN A 58 -3.04 7.42 -9.99
N ASP A 59 -3.62 8.05 -8.97
CA ASP A 59 -3.67 7.50 -7.61
C ASP A 59 -4.47 6.19 -7.52
N LYS A 60 -5.53 6.03 -8.32
CA LYS A 60 -6.26 4.77 -8.43
C LYS A 60 -5.34 3.66 -8.92
N LYS A 61 -4.66 3.88 -10.06
CA LYS A 61 -3.76 2.89 -10.64
C LYS A 61 -2.55 2.62 -9.76
N TYR A 62 -2.06 3.65 -9.06
CA TYR A 62 -1.01 3.51 -8.06
C TYR A 62 -1.43 2.55 -6.96
N ALA A 63 -2.64 2.70 -6.41
CA ALA A 63 -3.15 1.83 -5.35
C ALA A 63 -3.23 0.36 -5.79
N GLU A 64 -3.78 0.09 -6.98
CA GLU A 64 -3.85 -1.27 -7.56
C GLU A 64 -2.47 -1.92 -7.64
N LEU A 65 -1.51 -1.24 -8.28
CA LEU A 65 -0.15 -1.77 -8.45
C LEU A 65 0.57 -1.94 -7.12
N PHE A 66 0.36 -1.01 -6.18
CA PHE A 66 0.94 -1.10 -4.86
C PHE A 66 0.44 -2.34 -4.11
N VAL A 67 -0.86 -2.61 -4.13
CA VAL A 67 -1.42 -3.83 -3.51
C VAL A 67 -0.83 -5.07 -4.16
N GLN A 68 -0.80 -5.12 -5.49
CA GLN A 68 -0.23 -6.23 -6.26
C GLN A 68 1.25 -6.50 -5.90
N ASP A 69 2.08 -5.46 -5.84
CA ASP A 69 3.50 -5.57 -5.48
C ASP A 69 3.68 -6.15 -4.07
N TYR A 70 2.83 -5.74 -3.12
CA TYR A 70 2.93 -6.22 -1.74
C TYR A 70 2.52 -7.69 -1.56
N ILE A 71 1.52 -8.14 -2.32
CA ILE A 71 1.16 -9.57 -2.41
C ILE A 71 2.38 -10.38 -2.88
N ASN A 72 3.13 -9.86 -3.87
CA ASN A 72 4.30 -10.54 -4.42
C ASN A 72 5.51 -10.54 -3.46
N LEU A 73 5.76 -9.43 -2.75
CA LEU A 73 6.93 -9.28 -1.88
C LEU A 73 6.79 -10.02 -0.54
N LYS A 74 5.56 -10.32 -0.11
CA LYS A 74 5.19 -11.05 1.11
C LYS A 74 5.79 -10.56 2.44
N ARG A 75 5.72 -9.25 2.73
CA ARG A 75 6.36 -8.65 3.94
C ARG A 75 5.41 -8.02 4.97
N ASN A 76 4.17 -7.70 4.61
CA ASN A 76 3.30 -6.85 5.45
C ASN A 76 1.89 -7.41 5.60
N SER A 77 1.23 -7.13 6.72
CA SER A 77 -0.19 -7.45 6.86
C SER A 77 -1.05 -6.58 5.95
N ILE A 78 -2.28 -7.01 5.66
CA ILE A 78 -3.25 -6.22 4.90
C ILE A 78 -3.47 -4.84 5.55
N TYR A 79 -3.53 -4.80 6.89
CA TYR A 79 -3.66 -3.56 7.65
C TYR A 79 -2.48 -2.61 7.38
N GLU A 80 -1.24 -3.09 7.42
CA GLU A 80 -0.05 -2.29 7.15
C GLU A 80 -0.03 -1.77 5.70
N ILE A 81 -0.45 -2.59 4.73
CA ILE A 81 -0.58 -2.17 3.32
C ILE A 81 -1.57 -1.00 3.22
N ARG A 82 -2.72 -1.10 3.89
CA ARG A 82 -3.74 -0.03 3.93
C ARG A 82 -3.17 1.26 4.52
N MET A 83 -2.46 1.17 5.65
CA MET A 83 -1.86 2.34 6.30
C MET A 83 -0.82 3.00 5.41
N LYS A 84 0.04 2.23 4.74
CA LYS A 84 1.02 2.77 3.79
C LYS A 84 0.37 3.53 2.63
N LEU A 85 -0.76 3.03 2.09
CA LEU A 85 -1.51 3.76 1.06
C LEU A 85 -2.09 5.09 1.59
N LYS A 86 -2.58 5.11 2.83
CA LYS A 86 -3.05 6.34 3.49
C LYS A 86 -1.91 7.35 3.70
N GLU A 87 -0.74 6.88 4.14
CA GLU A 87 0.45 7.72 4.28
C GLU A 87 0.83 8.35 2.94
N LYS A 88 0.69 7.59 1.84
CA LYS A 88 0.86 8.05 0.45
C LYS A 88 -0.24 8.99 -0.06
N GLY A 89 -1.30 9.22 0.72
CA GLY A 89 -2.38 10.15 0.37
C GLY A 89 -3.45 9.58 -0.52
N ILE A 90 -3.46 8.27 -0.75
CA ILE A 90 -4.47 7.62 -1.56
C ILE A 90 -5.83 7.71 -0.85
N LYS A 91 -6.84 8.19 -1.58
CA LYS A 91 -8.21 8.30 -1.09
C LYS A 91 -8.77 6.92 -0.72
N GLU A 92 -9.58 6.87 0.33
CA GLU A 92 -10.15 5.62 0.85
C GLU A 92 -10.92 4.84 -0.24
N GLU A 93 -11.63 5.54 -1.13
CA GLU A 93 -12.34 4.92 -2.25
C GLU A 93 -11.44 4.11 -3.20
N TYR A 94 -10.20 4.57 -3.43
CA TYR A 94 -9.25 3.88 -4.31
C TYR A 94 -8.57 2.72 -3.59
N ILE A 95 -8.36 2.87 -2.28
CA ILE A 95 -7.88 1.78 -1.42
C ILE A 95 -8.90 0.64 -1.41
N ILE A 96 -10.18 0.95 -1.17
CA ILE A 96 -11.26 -0.05 -1.16
C ILE A 96 -11.31 -0.79 -2.51
N LYS A 97 -11.38 -0.05 -3.62
CA LYS A 97 -11.41 -0.64 -4.97
C LYS A 97 -10.19 -1.51 -5.26
N ALA A 98 -9.00 -1.11 -4.83
CA ALA A 98 -7.79 -1.92 -5.01
C ALA A 98 -7.82 -3.20 -4.17
N PHE A 99 -8.40 -3.16 -2.97
CA PHE A 99 -8.50 -4.35 -2.10
C PHE A 99 -9.59 -5.31 -2.58
N GLU A 100 -10.71 -4.79 -3.09
CA GLU A 100 -11.76 -5.57 -3.75
C GLU A 100 -11.23 -6.27 -5.01
N LEU A 101 -10.41 -5.57 -5.81
CA LEU A 101 -9.83 -6.12 -7.03
C LEU A 101 -8.93 -7.35 -6.77
N TYR A 102 -8.30 -7.42 -5.59
CA TYR A 102 -7.36 -8.49 -5.21
C TYR A 102 -7.84 -9.25 -3.96
N GLU A 103 -9.15 -9.33 -3.71
CA GLU A 103 -9.69 -9.85 -2.45
C GLU A 103 -9.22 -11.28 -2.15
N GLU A 104 -9.33 -12.18 -3.13
CA GLU A 104 -8.94 -13.59 -2.99
C GLU A 104 -7.42 -13.75 -2.82
N GLU A 105 -6.63 -13.03 -3.62
CA GLU A 105 -5.18 -13.04 -3.52
C GLU A 105 -4.70 -12.49 -2.18
N LEU A 106 -5.33 -11.43 -1.68
CA LEU A 106 -5.05 -10.86 -0.36
C LEU A 106 -5.43 -11.83 0.75
N ARG A 107 -6.57 -12.52 0.65
CA ARG A 107 -7.01 -13.52 1.62
C ARG A 107 -5.99 -14.66 1.70
N LYS A 108 -5.62 -15.24 0.56
CA LYS A 108 -4.62 -16.31 0.48
C LYS A 108 -3.26 -15.82 0.99
N TYR A 109 -2.83 -14.64 0.57
CA TYR A 109 -1.60 -14.00 1.02
C TYR A 109 -1.54 -13.84 2.54
N GLU A 110 -2.65 -13.41 3.14
CA GLU A 110 -2.72 -13.18 4.58
C GLU A 110 -2.63 -14.51 5.36
N ILE A 111 -3.33 -15.55 4.90
CA ILE A 111 -3.27 -16.91 5.48
C ILE A 111 -1.85 -17.48 5.36
N ASP A 112 -1.23 -17.42 4.17
CA ASP A 112 0.15 -17.85 3.94
C ASP A 112 1.14 -17.21 4.94
N ASN A 113 1.01 -15.90 5.16
CA ASN A 113 1.86 -15.17 6.08
C ASN A 113 1.62 -15.58 7.54
N LEU A 114 0.36 -15.79 7.93
CA LEU A 114 0.02 -16.28 9.27
C LEU A 114 0.64 -17.64 9.52
N ILE A 115 0.50 -18.60 8.60
CA ILE A 115 1.11 -19.94 8.72
C ILE A 115 2.63 -19.83 8.86
N LYS A 116 3.29 -18.98 8.06
CA LYS A 116 4.74 -18.72 8.21
C LYS A 116 5.09 -18.17 9.59
N ILE A 117 4.30 -17.24 10.12
CA ILE A 117 4.50 -16.69 11.46
C ILE A 117 4.36 -17.79 12.52
N LEU A 118 3.28 -18.59 12.46
CA LEU A 118 3.03 -19.69 13.38
C LEU A 118 4.16 -20.72 13.35
N LYS A 119 4.59 -21.16 12.16
CA LYS A 119 5.72 -22.09 11.97
C LYS A 119 7.04 -21.50 12.49
N SER A 120 7.37 -20.27 12.09
CA SER A 120 8.63 -19.62 12.49
C SER A 120 8.74 -19.35 13.99
N LYS A 121 7.62 -19.09 14.66
CA LYS A 121 7.56 -18.83 16.10
C LYS A 121 7.21 -20.06 16.94
N LYS A 122 7.04 -21.23 16.30
CA LYS A 122 6.74 -22.51 16.95
C LYS A 122 5.47 -22.46 17.80
N TYR A 123 4.37 -22.03 17.19
CA TYR A 123 3.05 -22.07 17.82
C TYR A 123 2.65 -23.50 18.24
N GLY A 124 1.92 -23.65 19.34
CA GLY A 124 1.51 -24.94 19.89
C GLY A 124 2.58 -25.62 20.76
N GLY A 125 3.52 -24.85 21.31
CA GLY A 125 4.56 -25.32 22.23
C GLY A 125 4.19 -25.17 23.70
N ASP A 126 3.94 -23.93 24.14
CA ASP A 126 3.47 -23.61 25.49
C ASP A 126 2.50 -22.42 25.47
N PHE A 127 1.65 -22.33 26.50
CA PHE A 127 0.57 -21.34 26.58
C PHE A 127 1.06 -19.89 26.56
N GLU A 128 2.17 -19.57 27.22
CA GLU A 128 2.66 -18.20 27.34
C GLU A 128 3.34 -17.74 26.03
N SER A 129 4.09 -18.63 25.37
CA SER A 129 4.62 -18.39 24.03
C SER A 129 3.49 -18.17 23.02
N ASP A 130 2.48 -19.04 23.01
CA ASP A 130 1.34 -18.93 22.10
C ASP A 130 0.57 -17.62 22.30
N ARG A 131 0.37 -17.21 23.56
CA ARG A 131 -0.24 -15.91 23.88
C ARG A 131 0.57 -14.74 23.31
N LYS A 132 1.91 -14.77 23.39
CA LYS A 132 2.78 -13.74 22.81
C LYS A 132 2.71 -13.71 21.28
N ILE A 133 2.66 -14.87 20.63
CA ILE A 133 2.49 -15.00 19.18
C ILE A 133 1.15 -14.38 18.75
N MET A 134 0.06 -14.73 19.44
CA MET A 134 -1.26 -14.19 19.14
C MET A 134 -1.32 -12.67 19.36
N ASN A 135 -0.75 -12.16 20.45
CA ASN A 135 -0.66 -10.72 20.69
C ASN A 135 0.11 -9.99 19.58
N TYR A 136 1.18 -10.60 19.05
CA TYR A 136 1.92 -10.05 17.91
C TYR A 136 1.04 -10.00 16.65
N ILE A 137 0.32 -11.09 16.35
CA ILE A 137 -0.59 -11.17 15.21
C ILE A 137 -1.72 -10.12 15.31
N TYR A 138 -2.35 -9.97 16.48
CA TYR A 138 -3.42 -8.98 16.66
C TYR A 138 -2.91 -7.54 16.50
N ARG A 139 -1.73 -7.21 17.04
CA ARG A 139 -1.12 -5.87 16.83
C ARG A 139 -0.79 -5.58 15.37
N LYS A 140 -0.57 -6.63 14.56
CA LYS A 140 -0.36 -6.49 13.11
C LYS A 140 -1.67 -6.34 12.33
N GLY A 141 -2.83 -6.50 12.96
CA GLY A 141 -4.14 -6.26 12.35
C GLY A 141 -4.63 -7.35 11.40
N TYR A 142 -4.16 -8.59 11.58
CA TYR A 142 -4.66 -9.74 10.81
C TYR A 142 -6.13 -10.03 11.11
N LYS A 143 -6.92 -10.40 10.09
CA LYS A 143 -8.34 -10.73 10.25
C LYS A 143 -8.52 -11.99 11.12
N THR A 144 -9.44 -11.95 12.08
CA THR A 144 -9.75 -13.07 12.98
C THR A 144 -10.17 -14.34 12.25
N SER A 145 -10.94 -14.21 11.16
CA SER A 145 -11.32 -15.35 10.30
C SER A 145 -10.10 -16.04 9.69
N ASN A 146 -9.13 -15.25 9.20
CA ASN A 146 -7.93 -15.78 8.55
C ASN A 146 -6.95 -16.36 9.57
N ILE A 147 -6.92 -15.81 10.79
CA ILE A 147 -6.19 -16.38 11.92
C ILE A 147 -6.70 -17.79 12.25
N SER A 148 -8.03 -18.00 12.31
CA SER A 148 -8.59 -19.33 12.59
C SER A 148 -8.17 -20.33 11.52
N ILE A 149 -8.40 -19.98 10.25
CA ILE A 149 -8.05 -20.84 9.10
C ILE A 149 -6.55 -21.19 9.11
N ALA A 150 -5.68 -20.21 9.30
CA ALA A 150 -4.23 -20.44 9.33
C ALA A 150 -3.80 -21.35 10.49
N LYS A 151 -4.47 -21.29 11.64
CA LYS A 151 -4.19 -22.18 12.77
C LYS A 151 -4.63 -23.62 12.46
N ASP A 152 -5.81 -23.79 11.90
CA ASP A 152 -6.35 -25.10 11.54
C ASP A 152 -5.45 -25.77 10.48
N GLU A 153 -5.07 -25.04 9.43
CA GLU A 153 -4.12 -25.50 8.41
C GLU A 153 -2.74 -25.83 9.01
N TYR A 154 -2.21 -24.98 9.90
CA TYR A 154 -0.92 -25.22 10.54
C TYR A 154 -0.92 -26.47 11.44
N ASN A 155 -1.99 -26.69 12.21
CA ASN A 155 -2.13 -27.87 13.06
C ASN A 155 -2.22 -29.14 12.23
N TYR A 156 -3.00 -29.13 11.15
CA TYR A 156 -3.08 -30.25 10.20
C TYR A 156 -1.70 -30.58 9.61
N MET A 157 -0.93 -29.57 9.18
CA MET A 157 0.44 -29.78 8.67
C MET A 157 1.40 -30.36 9.71
N LYS A 158 1.22 -30.04 11.00
CA LYS A 158 2.05 -30.55 12.08
C LYS A 158 1.75 -32.01 12.38
N GLU A 159 0.46 -32.39 12.37
CA GLU A 159 0.02 -33.78 12.56
C GLU A 159 0.52 -34.68 11.42
N ASP A 160 0.44 -34.22 10.15
CA ASP A 160 0.95 -34.96 9.00
C ASP A 160 2.50 -35.09 8.98
N GLU A 161 3.25 -34.15 9.57
CA GLU A 161 4.73 -34.23 9.70
C GLU A 161 5.17 -35.21 10.82
N GLU A 162 4.27 -35.61 11.72
CA GLU A 162 4.55 -36.51 12.86
C GLU A 162 4.28 -38.01 12.56
N TYR A 163 3.79 -38.34 11.35
CA TYR A 163 3.61 -39.71 10.82
C TYR A 163 4.65 -40.05 9.73
#